data_AF-A0A9C9ESC1-F1
#
_entry.id   AF-A0A9C9ESC1-F1
#
_cell.length_a   1.000
_cell.length_b   1.000
_cell.length_c   1.000
_cell.angle_alpha   90.00
_cell.angle_beta   90.00
_cell.angle_gamma   90.00
#
_symmetry.space_group_name_H-M   'P 1'
#
loop_
_entity.id
_entity.type
_entity.pdbx_description
1 polymer ?
#
loop_
_entity_poly.entity_id
_entity_poly.type
_entity_poly.pdbx_seq_one_letter_code
_entity_poly.pdbx_strand_id
1 'polypeptide(L)'
;MKTNADRLVMVSVSGQVASPTMAPIAYRVASTGKPVILPGTGGITYNVKVGHPATGWVADHVEPGVSVKNLQPKDGARSANTALNILSCIGNEAIVVSGDAKGARGTVTGEHGGIEHVLVDFDDRTLEKLNIGDNVLIRTRGTGLLIEGFEDVKIMNLDPDLLLKMKVKVVKGKLEVGVAHIVPSSVMGSGIGASHAHSGDYDIQLLDPKTVAKYGLGTIRLGDIVAIKDADNTFGRPTPFLVIQSFDPGVPHI
;
A
#
# COMPACT_ATOMS: atom_id res chain seq x y z
N MET A 1 -25.36 6.81 -2.01
CA MET A 1 -24.27 7.37 -2.84
C MET A 1 -24.21 6.57 -4.12
N LYS A 2 -24.32 7.21 -5.29
CA LYS A 2 -24.32 6.53 -6.59
C LYS A 2 -22.90 6.51 -7.16
N THR A 3 -22.52 5.41 -7.79
CA THR A 3 -21.19 5.18 -8.35
C THR A 3 -21.32 4.54 -9.73
N ASN A 4 -20.21 4.49 -10.47
CA ASN A 4 -20.10 3.73 -11.72
C ASN A 4 -19.70 2.26 -11.51
N ALA A 5 -19.90 1.72 -10.31
CA ALA A 5 -19.38 0.40 -9.92
C ALA A 5 -19.93 -0.77 -10.75
N ASP A 6 -21.11 -0.62 -11.35
CA ASP A 6 -21.75 -1.56 -12.28
C ASP A 6 -21.05 -1.64 -13.65
N ARG A 7 -20.28 -0.60 -14.00
CA ARG A 7 -19.52 -0.49 -15.26
C ARG A 7 -18.04 -0.84 -15.10
N LEU A 8 -17.58 -1.09 -13.88
CA LEU A 8 -16.19 -1.47 -13.64
C LEU A 8 -15.94 -2.89 -14.13
N VAL A 9 -14.85 -3.06 -14.88
CA VAL A 9 -14.41 -4.36 -15.36
C VAL A 9 -13.72 -5.10 -14.23
N MET A 10 -14.07 -6.38 -14.09
CA MET A 10 -13.31 -7.30 -13.26
C MET A 10 -12.37 -8.11 -14.13
N VAL A 11 -11.10 -8.16 -13.76
CA VAL A 11 -10.09 -8.97 -14.46
C VAL A 11 -9.30 -9.80 -13.46
N SER A 12 -8.89 -10.98 -13.87
CA SER A 12 -8.00 -11.81 -13.06
C SER A 12 -6.57 -11.32 -13.18
N VAL A 13 -5.92 -11.08 -12.04
CA VAL A 13 -4.46 -11.02 -11.94
C VAL A 13 -3.99 -12.16 -11.04
N SER A 14 -2.75 -12.60 -11.22
CA SER A 14 -2.18 -13.67 -10.42
C SER A 14 -0.80 -13.26 -9.92
N GLY A 15 -0.45 -13.73 -8.74
CA GLY A 15 0.92 -13.78 -8.24
C GLY A 15 1.14 -15.10 -7.50
N GLN A 16 2.26 -15.18 -6.79
CA GLN A 16 2.55 -16.24 -5.86
C GLN A 16 2.96 -15.66 -4.51
N VAL A 17 2.78 -16.44 -3.44
CA VAL A 17 3.32 -16.11 -2.12
C VAL A 17 4.82 -15.88 -2.26
N ALA A 18 5.25 -14.66 -1.99
CA ALA A 18 6.64 -14.23 -2.17
C ALA A 18 7.47 -14.62 -0.95
N SER A 19 8.71 -15.07 -1.18
CA SER A 19 9.69 -15.23 -0.10
C SER A 19 10.07 -13.86 0.48
N PRO A 20 10.42 -13.75 1.77
CA PRO A 20 11.22 -12.63 2.24
C PRO A 20 12.51 -12.49 1.43
N THR A 21 12.93 -11.25 1.17
CA THR A 21 14.19 -10.97 0.46
C THR A 21 15.06 -10.04 1.29
N MET A 22 16.37 -10.28 1.27
CA MET A 22 17.35 -9.43 1.95
C MET A 22 18.47 -9.04 0.98
N ALA A 23 18.96 -7.81 1.10
CA ALA A 23 20.15 -7.38 0.41
C ALA A 23 21.38 -8.19 0.92
N PRO A 24 22.44 -8.37 0.09
CA PRO A 24 23.65 -9.07 0.50
C PRO A 24 24.30 -8.49 1.77
N ILE A 25 24.18 -7.17 1.97
CA ILE A 25 24.48 -6.53 3.24
C ILE A 25 23.20 -6.57 4.07
N ALA A 26 23.15 -7.49 5.04
CA ALA A 26 21.95 -7.74 5.85
C ALA A 26 21.60 -6.60 6.83
N TYR A 27 22.52 -5.65 7.04
CA TYR A 27 22.28 -4.53 7.94
C TYR A 27 21.33 -3.51 7.32
N ARG A 28 20.30 -3.14 8.09
CA ARG A 28 19.53 -1.91 7.91
C ARG A 28 20.08 -0.86 8.86
N VAL A 29 19.99 0.42 8.48
CA VAL A 29 20.47 1.52 9.32
C VAL A 29 19.27 2.16 10.02
N ALA A 30 19.21 2.02 11.34
CA ALA A 30 18.19 2.70 12.15
C ALA A 30 18.37 4.22 12.08
N SER A 31 17.32 4.97 12.43
CA SER A 31 17.37 6.44 12.49
C SER A 31 18.43 6.99 13.46
N THR A 32 18.89 6.17 14.42
CA THR A 32 20.01 6.50 15.32
C THR A 32 21.39 6.32 14.67
N GLY A 33 21.45 5.96 13.38
CA GLY A 33 22.68 5.61 12.66
C GLY A 33 23.28 4.25 13.03
N LYS A 34 22.56 3.43 13.81
CA LYS A 34 23.06 2.12 14.25
C LYS A 34 22.62 1.03 13.27
N PRO A 35 23.51 0.09 12.91
CA PRO A 35 23.13 -1.05 12.09
C PRO A 35 22.27 -2.02 12.91
N VAL A 36 21.23 -2.57 12.29
CA VAL A 36 20.32 -3.57 12.87
C VAL A 36 20.04 -4.68 11.86
N ILE A 37 19.73 -5.88 12.36
CA ILE A 37 19.26 -7.02 11.55
C ILE A 37 17.88 -7.38 12.07
N LEU A 38 16.88 -7.20 11.22
CA LEU A 38 15.47 -7.33 11.59
C LEU A 38 14.68 -8.05 10.49
N PRO A 39 13.61 -8.79 10.84
CA PRO A 39 12.60 -9.21 9.87
C PRO A 39 12.03 -8.00 9.13
N GLY A 40 11.61 -8.19 7.88
CA GLY A 40 11.00 -7.13 7.08
C GLY A 40 10.01 -7.64 6.06
N THR A 41 10.14 -7.16 4.82
CA THR A 41 9.18 -7.43 3.73
C THR A 41 9.23 -8.87 3.21
N GLY A 42 8.10 -9.31 2.66
CA GLY A 42 7.88 -10.60 2.03
C GLY A 42 7.52 -11.71 3.01
N GLY A 43 7.02 -12.82 2.45
CA GLY A 43 6.69 -14.02 3.20
C GLY A 43 5.24 -14.11 3.68
N ILE A 44 5.05 -15.08 4.57
CA ILE A 44 3.85 -15.30 5.36
C ILE A 44 4.19 -14.85 6.78
N THR A 45 3.62 -13.72 7.20
CA THR A 45 3.80 -13.19 8.55
C THR A 45 2.69 -13.72 9.45
N TYR A 46 3.03 -14.73 10.26
CA TYR A 46 2.05 -15.47 11.07
C TYR A 46 1.44 -14.66 12.24
N ASN A 47 2.17 -13.68 12.79
CA ASN A 47 1.80 -12.98 14.03
C ASN A 47 1.53 -11.47 13.87
N VAL A 48 1.57 -10.94 12.64
CA VAL A 48 1.23 -9.54 12.35
C VAL A 48 0.15 -9.54 11.27
N LYS A 49 -0.98 -8.92 11.56
CA LYS A 49 -2.18 -8.93 10.72
C LYS A 49 -2.81 -7.56 10.63
N VAL A 50 -3.68 -7.38 9.64
CA VAL A 50 -4.55 -6.20 9.59
C VAL A 50 -5.33 -6.07 10.90
N GLY A 51 -5.41 -4.85 11.43
CA GLY A 51 -5.97 -4.52 12.74
C GLY A 51 -4.97 -4.52 13.90
N HIS A 52 -3.78 -5.13 13.74
CA HIS A 52 -2.73 -5.04 14.76
C HIS A 52 -2.10 -3.63 14.80
N PRO A 53 -1.46 -3.23 15.92
CA PRO A 53 -0.65 -2.02 15.96
C PRO A 53 0.40 -2.00 14.86
N ALA A 54 0.59 -0.85 14.21
CA ALA A 54 1.64 -0.67 13.20
C ALA A 54 3.03 -0.44 13.84
N THR A 55 3.07 -0.15 15.14
CA THR A 55 4.29 0.14 15.91
C THR A 55 4.50 -0.89 17.02
N GLY A 56 5.71 -0.90 17.59
CA GLY A 56 6.05 -1.77 18.73
C GLY A 56 6.62 -3.14 18.36
N TRP A 57 6.73 -3.44 17.06
CA TRP A 57 7.38 -4.65 16.56
C TRP A 57 8.90 -4.48 16.47
N VAL A 58 9.63 -5.54 16.77
CA VAL A 58 11.08 -5.63 16.51
C VAL A 58 11.28 -6.09 15.07
N ALA A 59 10.96 -5.19 14.14
CA ALA A 59 10.96 -5.44 12.69
C ALA A 59 11.22 -4.13 11.93
N ASP A 60 11.49 -4.23 10.63
CA ASP A 60 11.56 -3.08 9.72
C ASP A 60 10.79 -3.38 8.43
N HIS A 61 9.72 -2.62 8.16
CA HIS A 61 8.83 -2.85 7.02
C HIS A 61 8.18 -4.25 6.99
N VAL A 62 7.78 -4.78 8.15
CA VAL A 62 7.02 -6.05 8.18
C VAL A 62 5.68 -5.89 7.46
N GLU A 63 5.35 -6.85 6.60
CA GLU A 63 4.11 -6.88 5.84
C GLU A 63 3.09 -7.81 6.54
N PRO A 64 1.86 -7.36 6.86
CA PRO A 64 0.87 -8.21 7.54
C PRO A 64 0.32 -9.31 6.64
N GLY A 65 0.10 -10.49 7.21
CA GLY A 65 -0.50 -11.61 6.50
C GLY A 65 0.43 -12.17 5.43
N VAL A 66 -0.02 -12.17 4.17
CA VAL A 66 0.67 -12.83 3.06
C VAL A 66 1.10 -11.81 2.02
N SER A 67 2.38 -11.85 1.68
CA SER A 67 2.96 -11.01 0.62
C SER A 67 2.90 -11.75 -0.70
N VAL A 68 2.30 -11.14 -1.72
CA VAL A 68 2.09 -11.75 -3.05
C VAL A 68 2.84 -10.95 -4.11
N LYS A 69 3.57 -11.65 -4.98
CA LYS A 69 4.31 -11.07 -6.10
C LYS A 69 4.15 -11.94 -7.34
N ASN A 70 4.01 -11.33 -8.51
CA ASN A 70 4.13 -12.03 -9.78
C ASN A 70 5.62 -12.05 -10.20
N LEU A 71 6.17 -13.24 -10.38
CA LEU A 71 7.58 -13.44 -10.72
C LEU A 71 7.81 -13.70 -12.21
N GLN A 72 6.79 -13.58 -13.06
CA GLN A 72 6.96 -13.73 -14.50
C GLN A 72 7.94 -12.67 -15.02
N PRO A 73 8.88 -13.06 -15.90
CA PRO A 73 9.76 -12.10 -16.56
C PRO A 73 8.96 -11.01 -17.28
N LYS A 74 9.53 -9.82 -17.34
CA LYS A 74 8.94 -8.73 -18.13
C LYS A 74 8.96 -9.08 -19.61
N ASP A 75 7.91 -8.70 -20.32
CA ASP A 75 7.82 -8.75 -21.78
C ASP A 75 8.03 -7.33 -22.34
N GLY A 76 9.29 -6.99 -22.61
CA GLY A 76 9.68 -5.63 -22.93
C GLY A 76 9.30 -4.64 -21.82
N ALA A 77 8.46 -3.66 -22.15
CA ALA A 77 7.95 -2.68 -21.19
C ALA A 77 6.76 -3.19 -20.33
N ARG A 78 6.25 -4.40 -20.61
CA ARG A 78 5.08 -4.97 -19.93
C ARG A 78 5.52 -5.88 -18.78
N SER A 79 4.80 -5.80 -17.68
CA SER A 79 5.13 -6.52 -16.45
C SER A 79 3.84 -7.02 -15.80
N ALA A 80 3.72 -8.34 -15.66
CA ALA A 80 2.59 -8.94 -14.97
C ALA A 80 2.53 -8.51 -13.50
N ASN A 81 3.68 -8.26 -12.86
CA ASN A 81 3.72 -7.71 -11.50
C ASN A 81 3.23 -6.26 -11.42
N THR A 82 3.48 -5.47 -12.46
CA THR A 82 2.95 -4.10 -12.52
C THR A 82 1.44 -4.13 -12.68
N ALA A 83 0.90 -5.04 -13.50
CA ALA A 83 -0.56 -5.23 -13.59
C ALA A 83 -1.15 -5.72 -12.27
N LEU A 84 -0.48 -6.64 -11.56
CA LEU A 84 -0.86 -7.11 -10.23
C LEU A 84 -0.99 -5.93 -9.25
N ASN A 85 0.00 -5.04 -9.18
CA ASN A 85 0.02 -3.91 -8.25
C ASN A 85 -0.86 -2.71 -8.68
N ILE A 86 -1.19 -2.54 -9.97
CA ILE A 86 -2.05 -1.42 -10.41
C ILE A 86 -3.54 -1.78 -10.34
N LEU A 87 -3.86 -3.04 -10.61
CA LEU A 87 -5.24 -3.49 -10.73
C LEU A 87 -5.80 -3.99 -9.40
N SER A 88 -4.95 -4.52 -8.51
CA SER A 88 -5.40 -4.92 -7.18
C SER A 88 -5.91 -3.70 -6.42
N CYS A 89 -7.04 -3.85 -5.74
CA CYS A 89 -7.63 -2.83 -4.91
C CYS A 89 -7.86 -3.39 -3.51
N ILE A 90 -7.68 -2.57 -2.48
CA ILE A 90 -7.97 -2.96 -1.10
C ILE A 90 -9.45 -3.37 -1.01
N GLY A 91 -9.70 -4.56 -0.47
CA GLY A 91 -11.02 -5.18 -0.41
C GLY A 91 -11.30 -6.21 -1.51
N ASN A 92 -10.46 -6.33 -2.55
CA ASN A 92 -10.65 -7.37 -3.57
C ASN A 92 -10.45 -8.78 -3.01
N GLU A 93 -11.19 -9.72 -3.60
CA GLU A 93 -11.10 -11.15 -3.26
C GLU A 93 -9.81 -11.76 -3.81
N ALA A 94 -9.06 -12.42 -2.92
CA ALA A 94 -7.91 -13.23 -3.25
C ALA A 94 -8.23 -14.71 -3.01
N ILE A 95 -7.79 -15.58 -3.92
CA ILE A 95 -8.09 -17.02 -3.89
C ILE A 95 -6.79 -17.78 -4.07
N VAL A 96 -6.47 -18.67 -3.15
CA VAL A 96 -5.34 -19.59 -3.31
C VAL A 96 -5.71 -20.65 -4.36
N VAL A 97 -4.88 -20.83 -5.39
CA VAL A 97 -5.19 -21.72 -6.53
C VAL A 97 -4.25 -22.93 -6.67
N SER A 98 -3.25 -23.05 -5.79
CA SER A 98 -2.35 -24.19 -5.67
C SER A 98 -2.10 -24.58 -4.20
N GLY A 99 -1.31 -25.63 -3.98
CA GLY A 99 -0.89 -26.05 -2.64
C GLY A 99 -2.02 -26.59 -1.76
N ASP A 100 -1.70 -26.80 -0.49
CA ASP A 100 -2.60 -27.40 0.50
C ASP A 100 -3.71 -26.44 0.95
N ALA A 101 -3.50 -25.15 0.76
CA ALA A 101 -4.47 -24.08 1.01
C ALA A 101 -5.40 -23.81 -0.19
N LYS A 102 -5.32 -24.57 -1.29
CA LYS A 102 -6.13 -24.34 -2.50
C LYS A 102 -7.62 -24.21 -2.20
N GLY A 103 -8.22 -23.14 -2.73
CA GLY A 103 -9.63 -22.79 -2.54
C GLY A 103 -9.88 -21.87 -1.35
N ALA A 104 -8.90 -21.63 -0.48
CA ALA A 104 -8.99 -20.64 0.56
C ALA A 104 -9.18 -19.24 -0.04
N ARG A 105 -10.01 -18.44 0.63
CA ARG A 105 -10.35 -17.07 0.23
C ARG A 105 -9.81 -16.08 1.24
N GLY A 106 -9.24 -15.01 0.74
CA GLY A 106 -8.68 -13.91 1.50
C GLY A 106 -9.09 -12.58 0.88
N THR A 107 -8.56 -11.50 1.46
CA THR A 107 -8.87 -10.14 1.04
C THR A 107 -7.59 -9.35 0.87
N VAL A 108 -7.46 -8.59 -0.22
CA VAL A 108 -6.36 -7.63 -0.40
C VAL A 108 -6.45 -6.54 0.67
N THR A 109 -5.36 -6.32 1.41
CA THR A 109 -5.30 -5.36 2.51
C THR A 109 -4.41 -4.15 2.21
N GLY A 110 -3.55 -4.23 1.21
CA GLY A 110 -2.64 -3.15 0.84
C GLY A 110 -1.65 -3.57 -0.23
N GLU A 111 -0.72 -2.67 -0.52
CA GLU A 111 0.36 -2.85 -1.48
C GLU A 111 1.60 -2.15 -0.95
N HIS A 112 2.77 -2.62 -1.35
CA HIS A 112 4.05 -2.06 -0.92
C HIS A 112 4.94 -1.79 -2.13
N GLY A 113 5.18 -0.50 -2.39
CA GLY A 113 5.99 -0.02 -3.50
C GLY A 113 7.48 -0.29 -3.30
N GLY A 114 8.24 -0.32 -4.39
CA GLY A 114 9.68 -0.62 -4.38
C GLY A 114 9.96 -2.12 -4.42
N ILE A 115 9.41 -2.90 -3.48
CA ILE A 115 9.42 -4.37 -3.59
C ILE A 115 8.28 -4.91 -4.47
N GLU A 116 7.24 -4.09 -4.69
CA GLU A 116 6.10 -4.36 -5.57
C GLU A 116 5.32 -5.60 -5.14
N HIS A 117 4.91 -5.63 -3.87
CA HIS A 117 4.07 -6.66 -3.26
C HIS A 117 2.62 -6.21 -3.12
N VAL A 118 1.69 -7.13 -3.33
CA VAL A 118 0.30 -7.01 -2.88
C VAL A 118 0.13 -7.80 -1.58
N LEU A 119 -0.53 -7.20 -0.59
CA LEU A 119 -0.73 -7.77 0.73
C LEU A 119 -2.12 -8.40 0.83
N VAL A 120 -2.20 -9.62 1.36
CA VAL A 120 -3.45 -10.37 1.46
C VAL A 120 -3.62 -10.93 2.86
N ASP A 121 -4.80 -10.71 3.44
CA ASP A 121 -5.21 -11.34 4.69
C ASP A 121 -5.99 -12.63 4.41
N PHE A 122 -5.56 -13.70 5.07
CA PHE A 122 -6.24 -14.99 5.13
C PHE A 122 -6.41 -15.40 6.59
N ASP A 123 -7.37 -16.31 6.85
CA ASP A 123 -7.56 -16.84 8.19
C ASP A 123 -6.35 -17.66 8.69
N ASP A 124 -6.23 -17.83 10.01
CA ASP A 124 -5.12 -18.56 10.64
C ASP A 124 -4.93 -19.97 10.06
N ARG A 125 -6.03 -20.69 9.82
CA ARG A 125 -5.99 -22.05 9.29
C ARG A 125 -5.40 -22.12 7.89
N THR A 126 -5.59 -21.06 7.11
CA THR A 126 -5.02 -20.92 5.78
C THR A 126 -3.54 -20.58 5.86
N LEU A 127 -3.13 -19.68 6.76
CA LEU A 127 -1.72 -19.33 6.93
C LEU A 127 -0.85 -20.56 7.25
N GLU A 128 -1.34 -21.46 8.10
CA GLU A 128 -0.65 -22.73 8.45
C GLU A 128 -0.52 -23.73 7.29
N LYS A 129 -1.28 -23.55 6.20
CA LYS A 129 -1.27 -24.44 5.02
C LYS A 129 -0.59 -23.82 3.80
N LEU A 130 -0.36 -22.51 3.82
CA LEU A 130 0.27 -21.81 2.73
C LEU A 130 1.76 -22.09 2.71
N ASN A 131 2.32 -22.22 1.51
CA ASN A 131 3.74 -22.27 1.28
C ASN A 131 4.22 -21.10 0.42
N ILE A 132 5.49 -20.74 0.58
CA ILE A 132 6.15 -19.85 -0.37
C ILE A 132 6.04 -20.45 -1.78
N GLY A 133 5.62 -19.64 -2.75
CA GLY A 133 5.40 -20.07 -4.13
C GLY A 133 3.97 -20.53 -4.43
N ASP A 134 3.08 -20.63 -3.44
CA ASP A 134 1.67 -20.91 -3.74
C ASP A 134 1.04 -19.78 -4.55
N ASN A 135 0.32 -20.15 -5.60
CA ASN A 135 -0.32 -19.21 -6.51
C ASN A 135 -1.58 -18.62 -5.87
N VAL A 136 -1.70 -17.30 -5.98
CA VAL A 136 -2.86 -16.52 -5.53
C VAL A 136 -3.44 -15.77 -6.72
N LEU A 137 -4.72 -16.04 -7.00
CA LEU A 137 -5.52 -15.35 -8.00
C LEU A 137 -6.30 -14.22 -7.30
N ILE A 138 -6.22 -13.00 -7.82
CA ILE A 138 -7.01 -11.87 -7.34
C ILE A 138 -8.04 -11.50 -8.41
N ARG A 139 -9.29 -11.37 -8.01
CA ARG A 139 -10.37 -10.84 -8.84
C ARG A 139 -10.43 -9.34 -8.65
N THR A 140 -9.81 -8.60 -9.57
CA THR A 140 -9.65 -7.16 -9.40
C THR A 140 -10.93 -6.41 -9.68
N ARG A 141 -11.21 -5.36 -8.90
CA ARG A 141 -12.34 -4.44 -9.12
C ARG A 141 -12.09 -3.13 -8.36
N GLY A 142 -12.11 -2.00 -9.04
CA GLY A 142 -11.98 -0.70 -8.37
C GLY A 142 -11.24 0.36 -9.19
N THR A 143 -10.35 -0.05 -10.11
CA THR A 143 -9.69 0.88 -11.02
C THR A 143 -10.72 1.63 -11.89
N GLY A 144 -10.74 2.96 -11.79
CA GLY A 144 -11.71 3.81 -12.48
C GLY A 144 -13.02 4.04 -11.72
N LEU A 145 -13.11 3.65 -10.45
CA LEU A 145 -14.24 3.96 -9.58
C LEU A 145 -14.43 5.47 -9.42
N LEU A 146 -15.69 5.90 -9.52
CA LEU A 146 -16.12 7.29 -9.37
C LEU A 146 -17.40 7.33 -8.53
N ILE A 147 -17.57 8.42 -7.78
CA ILE A 147 -18.84 8.80 -7.17
C ILE A 147 -19.48 9.84 -8.08
N GLU A 148 -20.71 9.60 -8.52
CA GLU A 148 -21.45 10.55 -9.36
C GLU A 148 -21.71 11.86 -8.60
N GLY A 149 -21.44 13.00 -9.25
CA GLY A 149 -21.54 14.34 -8.66
C GLY A 149 -20.34 14.76 -7.81
N PHE A 150 -19.28 13.95 -7.75
CA PHE A 150 -18.01 14.21 -7.08
C PHE A 150 -16.83 13.83 -7.99
N GLU A 151 -16.91 14.14 -9.29
CA GLU A 151 -15.91 13.75 -10.29
C GLU A 151 -14.53 14.40 -10.09
N ASP A 152 -14.49 15.48 -9.32
CA ASP A 152 -13.29 16.16 -8.82
C ASP A 152 -12.59 15.38 -7.69
N VAL A 153 -13.31 14.52 -6.97
CA VAL A 153 -12.74 13.61 -5.97
C VAL A 153 -12.30 12.32 -6.63
N LYS A 154 -10.97 12.11 -6.73
CA LYS A 154 -10.42 10.86 -7.27
C LYS A 154 -10.47 9.73 -6.25
N ILE A 155 -10.94 8.58 -6.72
CA ILE A 155 -10.99 7.34 -5.94
C ILE A 155 -10.12 6.32 -6.64
N MET A 156 -9.21 5.72 -5.88
CA MET A 156 -8.19 4.83 -6.39
C MET A 156 -7.98 3.68 -5.41
N ASN A 157 -7.53 2.53 -5.91
CA ASN A 157 -7.06 1.37 -5.16
C ASN A 157 -8.07 0.83 -4.13
N LEU A 158 -9.38 1.01 -4.39
CA LEU A 158 -10.45 0.70 -3.45
C LEU A 158 -11.55 -0.13 -4.11
N ASP A 159 -11.86 -1.28 -3.53
CA ASP A 159 -13.01 -2.08 -3.93
C ASP A 159 -14.31 -1.28 -3.70
N PRO A 160 -15.24 -1.22 -4.69
CA PRO A 160 -16.50 -0.50 -4.54
C PRO A 160 -17.35 -0.96 -3.34
N ASP A 161 -17.29 -2.24 -2.97
CA ASP A 161 -18.03 -2.78 -1.83
C ASP A 161 -17.37 -2.37 -0.51
N LEU A 162 -16.05 -2.14 -0.50
CA LEU A 162 -15.37 -1.55 0.66
C LEU A 162 -15.75 -0.08 0.84
N LEU A 163 -15.86 0.70 -0.24
CA LEU A 163 -16.36 2.08 -0.18
C LEU A 163 -17.74 2.17 0.50
N LEU A 164 -18.64 1.21 0.22
CA LEU A 164 -19.95 1.12 0.88
C LEU A 164 -19.80 0.84 2.39
N LYS A 165 -18.88 -0.04 2.78
CA LYS A 165 -18.60 -0.39 4.18
C LYS A 165 -17.93 0.73 4.96
N MET A 166 -17.21 1.64 4.29
CA MET A 166 -16.64 2.84 4.91
C MET A 166 -17.69 3.85 5.38
N LYS A 167 -18.95 3.71 4.95
CA LYS A 167 -20.09 4.57 5.35
C LYS A 167 -19.84 6.06 5.08
N VAL A 168 -19.19 6.36 3.95
CA VAL A 168 -18.99 7.74 3.47
C VAL A 168 -20.35 8.42 3.28
N LYS A 169 -20.50 9.64 3.79
CA LYS A 169 -21.75 10.41 3.73
C LYS A 169 -21.60 11.62 2.83
N VAL A 170 -22.70 12.01 2.19
CA VAL A 170 -22.80 13.31 1.53
C VAL A 170 -23.49 14.28 2.47
N VAL A 171 -22.77 15.31 2.92
CA VAL A 171 -23.28 16.33 3.84
C VAL A 171 -23.00 17.70 3.24
N LYS A 172 -24.06 18.47 2.94
CA LYS A 172 -23.96 19.83 2.37
C LYS A 172 -23.05 19.91 1.13
N GLY A 173 -23.17 18.93 0.23
CA GLY A 173 -22.38 18.86 -1.01
C GLY A 173 -20.92 18.46 -0.81
N LYS A 174 -20.54 17.89 0.34
CA LYS A 174 -19.19 17.38 0.63
C LYS A 174 -19.23 15.91 1.02
N LEU A 175 -18.13 15.19 0.78
CA LEU A 175 -17.92 13.84 1.28
C LEU A 175 -17.37 13.89 2.70
N GLU A 176 -18.06 13.25 3.64
CA GLU A 176 -17.62 13.04 5.02
C GLU A 176 -17.11 11.60 5.14
N VAL A 177 -15.82 11.45 5.45
CA VAL A 177 -15.12 10.17 5.57
C VAL A 177 -14.63 10.02 7.01
N GLY A 178 -14.96 8.89 7.64
CA GLY A 178 -14.44 8.56 8.97
C GLY A 178 -12.98 8.11 8.88
N VAL A 179 -12.11 8.74 9.68
CA VAL A 179 -10.69 8.42 9.75
C VAL A 179 -10.25 8.22 11.20
N ALA A 180 -9.28 7.34 11.42
CA ALA A 180 -8.67 7.12 12.73
C ALA A 180 -7.74 8.28 13.11
N HIS A 181 -7.01 8.82 12.12
CA HIS A 181 -6.02 9.88 12.32
C HIS A 181 -6.01 10.90 11.18
N ILE A 182 -5.65 12.13 11.51
CA ILE A 182 -5.31 13.18 10.56
C ILE A 182 -3.78 13.38 10.62
N VAL A 183 -3.10 13.01 9.53
CA VAL A 183 -1.65 13.01 9.41
C VAL A 183 -1.23 14.26 8.63
N PRO A 184 -0.30 15.09 9.13
CA PRO A 184 0.19 16.22 8.36
C PRO A 184 1.11 15.75 7.22
N SER A 185 1.08 16.40 6.06
CA SER A 185 1.98 16.06 4.94
C SER A 185 3.48 16.16 5.31
N SER A 186 3.84 16.97 6.30
CA SER A 186 5.22 17.16 6.76
C SER A 186 5.87 15.93 7.41
N VAL A 187 5.10 14.89 7.75
CA VAL A 187 5.65 13.61 8.25
C VAL A 187 5.63 12.51 7.20
N MET A 188 5.18 12.80 5.98
CA MET A 188 5.23 11.83 4.89
C MET A 188 6.65 11.75 4.32
N GLY A 189 7.12 10.56 3.98
CA GLY A 189 8.50 10.28 3.62
C GLY A 189 8.67 9.48 2.32
N SER A 190 9.29 8.29 2.43
CA SER A 190 9.56 7.41 1.29
C SER A 190 8.33 7.20 0.44
N GLY A 191 8.48 7.15 -0.89
CA GLY A 191 7.39 7.03 -1.84
C GLY A 191 6.86 8.37 -2.40
N ILE A 192 7.18 9.52 -1.78
CA ILE A 192 7.02 10.83 -2.41
C ILE A 192 7.88 10.89 -3.69
N GLY A 193 7.34 11.45 -4.77
CA GLY A 193 7.97 11.53 -6.09
C GLY A 193 7.58 10.39 -7.03
N ALA A 194 6.81 9.39 -6.57
CA ALA A 194 6.27 8.35 -7.42
C ALA A 194 5.44 8.94 -8.57
N SER A 195 5.61 8.40 -9.78
CA SER A 195 5.01 8.91 -11.01
C SER A 195 3.48 8.75 -11.08
N HIS A 196 2.93 7.81 -10.29
CA HIS A 196 1.50 7.64 -10.09
C HIS A 196 1.20 7.16 -8.66
N ALA A 197 -0.05 7.32 -8.22
CA ALA A 197 -0.55 6.83 -6.94
C ALA A 197 -1.40 5.55 -7.07
N HIS A 198 -1.51 4.99 -8.29
CA HIS A 198 -2.28 3.76 -8.58
C HIS A 198 -1.66 2.46 -8.07
N SER A 199 -0.43 2.49 -7.56
CA SER A 199 0.16 1.33 -6.94
C SER A 199 1.13 1.70 -5.83
N GLY A 200 1.39 0.73 -4.97
CA GLY A 200 2.31 0.86 -3.84
C GLY A 200 1.84 1.92 -2.84
N ASP A 201 2.73 2.30 -1.95
CA ASP A 201 2.45 3.09 -0.77
C ASP A 201 3.52 4.17 -0.55
N TYR A 202 3.35 4.95 0.51
CA TYR A 202 4.31 5.97 0.93
C TYR A 202 4.21 6.19 2.45
N ASP A 203 5.35 6.49 3.06
CA ASP A 203 5.55 6.23 4.49
C ASP A 203 5.10 7.40 5.37
N ILE A 204 4.45 7.08 6.49
CA ILE A 204 4.32 7.98 7.63
C ILE A 204 5.56 7.82 8.51
N GLN A 205 6.41 8.85 8.60
CA GLN A 205 7.62 8.81 9.39
C GLN A 205 7.35 9.12 10.86
N LEU A 206 7.62 8.16 11.74
CA LEU A 206 7.35 8.25 13.18
C LEU A 206 8.61 8.59 14.00
N LEU A 207 9.57 9.30 13.41
CA LEU A 207 10.89 9.54 13.99
C LEU A 207 10.91 10.57 15.11
N ASP A 208 10.01 11.56 15.09
CA ASP A 208 9.93 12.60 16.12
C ASP A 208 8.83 12.28 17.15
N PRO A 209 9.17 11.91 18.40
CA PRO A 209 8.19 11.58 19.43
C PRO A 209 7.20 12.71 19.73
N LYS A 210 7.64 13.98 19.61
CA LYS A 210 6.75 15.14 19.87
C LYS A 210 5.66 15.22 18.81
N THR A 211 6.02 15.06 17.55
CA THR A 211 5.08 15.01 16.44
C THR A 211 4.17 13.78 16.53
N VAL A 212 4.72 12.60 16.82
CA VAL A 212 3.94 11.38 17.03
C VAL A 212 2.88 11.55 18.12
N ALA A 213 3.26 12.13 19.27
CA ALA A 213 2.31 12.40 20.36
C ALA A 213 1.25 13.43 19.97
N LYS A 214 1.66 14.53 19.31
CA LYS A 214 0.75 15.61 18.88
C LYS A 214 -0.37 15.12 17.96
N TYR A 215 -0.06 14.19 17.05
CA TYR A 215 -1.02 13.66 16.07
C TYR A 215 -1.56 12.27 16.44
N GLY A 216 -1.22 11.75 17.62
CA GLY A 216 -1.67 10.43 18.08
C GLY A 216 -1.18 9.25 17.25
N LEU A 217 -0.10 9.40 16.47
CA LEU A 217 0.34 8.41 15.48
C LEU A 217 0.92 7.13 16.12
N GLY A 218 1.23 7.17 17.42
CA GLY A 218 1.71 6.00 18.15
C GLY A 218 0.66 4.89 18.31
N THR A 219 -0.62 5.20 18.09
CA THR A 219 -1.74 4.25 18.21
C THR A 219 -2.27 3.76 16.87
N ILE A 220 -1.63 4.14 15.76
CA ILE A 220 -2.04 3.74 14.42
C ILE A 220 -1.95 2.21 14.26
N ARG A 221 -2.93 1.64 13.57
CA ARG A 221 -3.03 0.21 13.27
C ARG A 221 -2.93 -0.05 11.78
N LEU A 222 -2.48 -1.25 11.44
CA LEU A 222 -2.48 -1.73 10.08
C LEU A 222 -3.94 -1.82 9.59
N GLY A 223 -4.27 -1.14 8.49
CA GLY A 223 -5.64 -1.05 7.97
C GLY A 223 -6.49 0.08 8.54
N ASP A 224 -5.94 0.96 9.40
CA ASP A 224 -6.62 2.20 9.75
C ASP A 224 -6.80 3.09 8.50
N ILE A 225 -7.98 3.69 8.37
CA ILE A 225 -8.23 4.72 7.35
C ILE A 225 -7.72 6.04 7.93
N VAL A 226 -6.81 6.71 7.22
CA VAL A 226 -6.22 7.99 7.65
C VAL A 226 -6.50 9.09 6.62
N ALA A 227 -6.55 10.34 7.09
CA ALA A 227 -6.53 11.52 6.22
C ALA A 227 -5.14 12.14 6.23
N ILE A 228 -4.53 12.32 5.06
CA ILE A 228 -3.26 13.04 4.94
C ILE A 228 -3.58 14.47 4.51
N LYS A 229 -3.35 15.41 5.43
CA LYS A 229 -3.67 16.81 5.23
C LYS A 229 -2.61 17.47 4.34
N ASP A 230 -3.04 18.36 3.46
CA ASP A 230 -2.18 19.18 2.61
C ASP A 230 -1.29 18.33 1.67
N ALA A 231 -1.85 17.23 1.14
CA ALA A 231 -1.23 16.36 0.14
C ALA A 231 -2.22 16.00 -0.98
N ASP A 232 -1.77 16.10 -2.24
CA ASP A 232 -2.53 15.69 -3.42
C ASP A 232 -1.94 14.40 -4.00
N ASN A 233 -2.78 13.43 -4.34
CA ASN A 233 -2.40 12.16 -4.96
C ASN A 233 -3.22 11.87 -6.23
N THR A 234 -3.78 12.91 -6.86
CA THR A 234 -4.65 12.77 -8.04
C THR A 234 -3.95 12.09 -9.23
N PHE A 235 -2.64 12.28 -9.36
CA PHE A 235 -1.81 11.64 -10.39
C PHE A 235 -0.64 10.90 -9.74
N GLY A 236 0.51 11.55 -9.64
CA GLY A 236 1.67 11.10 -8.85
C GLY A 236 1.62 11.60 -7.42
N ARG A 237 2.68 11.32 -6.67
CA ARG A 237 2.89 11.83 -5.31
C ARG A 237 3.84 13.03 -5.40
N PRO A 238 3.35 14.28 -5.45
CA PRO A 238 4.20 15.43 -5.77
C PRO A 238 5.24 15.66 -4.68
N THR A 239 6.49 15.86 -5.09
CA THR A 239 7.52 16.48 -4.24
C THR A 239 7.21 17.97 -4.10
N PRO A 240 7.22 18.56 -2.89
CA PRO A 240 7.23 20.01 -2.76
C PRO A 240 8.55 20.54 -3.35
N PHE A 241 8.49 21.12 -4.55
CA PHE A 241 9.68 21.64 -5.22
C PHE A 241 10.15 22.93 -4.55
N LEU A 242 11.34 22.90 -3.93
CA LEU A 242 12.25 24.04 -3.89
C LEU A 242 13.52 23.64 -4.64
N VAL A 243 13.61 24.04 -5.91
CA VAL A 243 14.86 23.94 -6.65
C VAL A 243 15.75 25.10 -6.22
N ILE A 244 16.63 24.87 -5.23
CA ILE A 244 17.76 25.78 -5.01
C ILE A 244 18.85 25.38 -6.00
N GLN A 245 18.75 25.86 -7.24
CA GLN A 245 19.91 25.89 -8.12
C GLN A 245 20.82 27.01 -7.59
N SER A 246 21.94 26.65 -6.97
CA SER A 246 23.06 27.58 -6.83
C SER A 246 23.59 27.86 -8.24
N PHE A 247 23.13 28.95 -8.85
CA PHE A 247 23.84 29.53 -9.97
C PHE A 247 25.18 30.02 -9.43
N ASP A 248 26.27 29.36 -9.81
CA ASP A 248 27.61 29.95 -9.73
C ASP A 248 27.73 30.92 -10.92
N PRO A 249 27.75 32.24 -10.72
CA PRO A 249 27.92 33.21 -11.80
C PRO A 249 29.35 33.25 -12.37
N GLY A 250 30.26 32.38 -11.91
CA GLY A 250 31.70 32.49 -12.13
C GLY A 250 32.34 31.57 -13.18
N VAL A 251 31.61 30.68 -13.86
CA VAL A 251 32.22 29.78 -14.87
C VAL A 251 32.00 30.32 -16.29
N PRO A 252 33.05 30.78 -17.00
CA PRO A 252 32.94 31.05 -18.43
C PRO A 252 32.82 29.71 -19.16
N HIS A 253 31.71 29.51 -19.86
CA HIS A 253 31.57 28.40 -20.80
C HIS A 253 32.52 28.64 -21.98
N ILE A 254 33.40 27.67 -22.23
CA ILE A 254 34.21 27.53 -23.46
C ILE A 254 33.47 26.56 -24.38
#